data_AF-A0A090RNH9-F1
#
_entry.id   AF-A0A090RNH9-F1
#
_cell.length_a   1.000
_cell.length_b   1.000
_cell.length_c   1.000
_cell.angle_alpha   90.00
_cell.angle_beta   90.00
_cell.angle_gamma   90.00
#
_symmetry.space_group_name_H-M   'P 1'
#
loop_
_entity.id
_entity.type
_entity.pdbx_description
1 polymer ?
#
loop_
_entity_poly.entity_id
_entity_poly.type
_entity_poly.pdbx_seq_one_letter_code
_entity_poly.pdbx_strand_id
1 'polypeptide(L)'
;MKVKHPRGYLNPSKPYLDQETQVPDSERPFEFFMNRFRLLEACPKQDYPARTGLPFSTIAEPIDWALAQGYLVDNGEEWQITEHGKLFLNDLLAAFVDEDEDD
;
A
#
# COMPACT_ATOMS: atom_id res chain seq x y z
N MET A 1 -14.00 17.99 10.10
CA MET A 1 -14.42 16.74 10.79
C MET A 1 -14.24 15.60 9.80
N LYS A 2 -13.21 14.77 9.97
CA LYS A 2 -12.87 13.67 9.05
C LYS A 2 -13.52 12.40 9.61
N VAL A 3 -14.70 12.07 9.10
CA VAL A 3 -15.53 11.01 9.66
C VAL A 3 -14.97 9.66 9.22
N LYS A 4 -14.30 8.99 10.16
CA LYS A 4 -14.06 7.54 10.13
C LYS A 4 -15.41 6.83 10.29
N HIS A 5 -15.85 6.04 9.31
CA HIS A 5 -16.95 5.08 9.52
C HIS A 5 -16.62 3.70 8.95
N PRO A 6 -16.16 2.76 9.80
CA PRO A 6 -16.14 1.33 9.47
C PRO A 6 -17.49 0.71 9.88
N ARG A 7 -18.55 0.91 9.10
CA ARG A 7 -19.87 0.34 9.44
C ARG A 7 -20.82 0.11 8.24
N GLY A 8 -20.31 -0.54 7.18
CA GLY A 8 -21.11 -0.87 5.99
C GLY A 8 -21.21 -2.35 5.62
N TYR A 9 -20.35 -3.23 6.14
CA TYR A 9 -20.12 -4.57 5.53
C TYR A 9 -21.10 -5.69 5.93
N LEU A 10 -22.15 -5.42 6.71
CA LEU A 10 -23.09 -6.46 7.15
C LEU A 10 -24.54 -6.00 6.96
N ASN A 11 -25.00 -5.98 5.70
CA ASN A 11 -26.43 -5.96 5.40
C ASN A 11 -26.76 -7.02 4.33
N PRO A 12 -27.37 -8.15 4.70
CA PRO A 12 -27.64 -9.27 3.78
C PRO A 12 -28.79 -9.03 2.79
N SER A 13 -29.38 -7.83 2.76
CA SER A 13 -30.60 -7.54 1.99
C SER A 13 -30.45 -6.53 0.84
N LYS A 14 -29.22 -6.18 0.42
CA LYS A 14 -29.00 -5.36 -0.77
C LYS A 14 -28.55 -6.22 -1.96
N PRO A 15 -29.08 -5.98 -3.17
CA PRO A 15 -28.53 -6.59 -4.38
C PRO A 15 -27.05 -6.18 -4.49
N TYR A 16 -26.16 -7.17 -4.37
CA TYR A 16 -24.72 -7.05 -4.57
C TYR A 16 -24.45 -6.77 -6.05
N LEU A 17 -24.71 -5.54 -6.48
CA LEU A 17 -23.96 -4.92 -7.57
C LEU A 17 -22.97 -4.00 -6.86
N ASP A 18 -21.95 -4.64 -6.30
CA ASP A 18 -20.75 -3.95 -5.81
C ASP A 18 -20.18 -3.18 -7.00
N GLN A 19 -20.04 -1.88 -6.82
CA GLN A 19 -19.40 -1.01 -7.80
C GLN A 19 -18.00 -1.57 -8.07
N GLU A 20 -17.74 -2.09 -9.26
CA GLU A 20 -16.40 -2.37 -9.76
C GLU A 20 -15.71 -1.02 -10.03
N THR A 21 -15.19 -0.39 -8.98
CA THR A 21 -14.36 0.79 -9.14
C THR A 21 -13.00 0.32 -9.63
N GLN A 22 -12.68 0.63 -10.89
CA GLN A 22 -11.37 0.40 -11.44
C GLN A 22 -10.37 1.31 -10.72
N VAL A 23 -9.48 0.73 -9.91
CA VAL A 23 -8.43 1.48 -9.22
C VAL A 23 -7.47 2.05 -10.26
N PRO A 24 -7.31 3.39 -10.33
CA PRO A 24 -6.35 4.05 -11.20
C PRO A 24 -4.93 3.54 -10.96
N ASP A 25 -4.10 3.59 -11.99
CA ASP A 25 -2.71 3.12 -11.91
C ASP A 25 -1.91 3.84 -10.81
N SER A 26 -2.22 5.11 -10.51
CA SER A 26 -1.61 5.91 -9.44
C SER A 26 -1.94 5.43 -8.02
N GLU A 27 -3.12 4.82 -7.81
CA GLU A 27 -3.55 4.34 -6.49
C GLU A 27 -3.10 2.89 -6.19
N ARG A 28 -2.74 2.12 -7.23
CA ARG A 28 -2.33 0.71 -7.10
C ARG A 28 -1.11 0.48 -6.20
N PRO A 29 -0.06 1.34 -6.19
CA PRO A 29 1.06 1.17 -5.28
C PRO A 29 0.64 1.23 -3.82
N PHE A 30 -0.14 2.26 -3.46
CA PHE A 30 -0.66 2.42 -2.12
C PHE A 30 -1.49 1.20 -1.69
N GLU A 31 -2.48 0.80 -2.49
CA GLU A 31 -3.36 -0.34 -2.18
C GLU A 31 -2.59 -1.65 -2.00
N PHE A 32 -1.60 -1.91 -2.86
CA PHE A 32 -0.75 -3.09 -2.74
C PHE A 32 0.01 -3.08 -1.42
N PHE A 33 0.71 -1.99 -1.09
CA PHE A 33 1.53 -1.90 0.11
C PHE A 33 0.68 -1.78 1.39
N MET A 34 -0.52 -1.20 1.32
CA MET A 34 -1.53 -1.25 2.38
C MET A 34 -1.76 -2.69 2.86
N ASN A 35 -1.91 -3.60 1.90
CA ASN A 35 -2.18 -5.01 2.17
C ASN A 35 -0.92 -5.76 2.56
N ARG A 36 0.19 -5.58 1.82
CA ARG A 36 1.45 -6.28 2.09
C ARG A 36 2.07 -5.90 3.43
N PHE A 37 2.16 -4.61 3.71
CA PHE A 37 2.92 -4.14 4.85
C PHE A 37 2.19 -4.33 6.19
N ARG A 38 0.86 -4.43 6.21
CA ARG A 38 0.12 -4.75 7.45
C ARG A 38 0.32 -6.17 7.96
N LEU A 39 0.78 -7.08 7.10
CA LEU A 39 1.06 -8.46 7.51
C LEU A 39 2.31 -8.55 8.37
N LEU A 40 3.19 -7.54 8.33
CA LEU A 40 4.48 -7.52 9.05
C LEU A 40 5.43 -8.69 8.68
N GLU A 41 5.11 -9.37 7.59
CA GLU A 41 5.87 -10.46 7.00
C GLU A 41 6.75 -9.95 5.86
N ALA A 42 7.62 -10.82 5.37
CA ALA A 42 8.42 -10.53 4.19
C ALA A 42 7.53 -10.24 2.98
N CYS A 43 7.90 -9.24 2.19
CA CYS A 43 7.24 -8.84 0.96
C CYS A 43 8.14 -9.16 -0.23
N PRO A 44 7.92 -10.29 -0.92
CA PRO A 44 8.63 -10.61 -2.15
C PRO A 44 8.47 -9.47 -3.16
N LYS A 45 9.58 -8.97 -3.72
CA LYS A 45 9.53 -7.83 -4.64
C LYS A 45 8.70 -8.16 -5.88
N GLN A 46 8.84 -9.39 -6.39
CA GLN A 46 8.11 -9.91 -7.56
C GLN A 46 6.59 -9.85 -7.43
N ASP A 47 6.03 -9.84 -6.21
CA ASP A 47 4.59 -9.74 -6.00
C ASP A 47 4.03 -8.40 -6.49
N TYR A 48 4.83 -7.33 -6.45
CA TYR A 48 4.40 -6.00 -6.87
C TYR A 48 4.01 -5.97 -8.36
N PRO A 49 4.93 -6.16 -9.32
CA PRO A 49 4.57 -6.13 -10.73
C PRO A 49 3.56 -7.22 -11.11
N ALA A 50 3.60 -8.38 -10.45
CA ALA A 50 2.68 -9.47 -10.71
C ALA A 50 1.22 -9.13 -10.31
N ARG A 51 1.01 -8.29 -9.29
CA ARG A 51 -0.34 -7.93 -8.82
C ARG A 51 -0.82 -6.57 -9.30
N THR A 52 0.09 -5.60 -9.50
CA THR A 52 -0.29 -4.23 -9.93
C THR A 52 -0.18 -4.04 -11.44
N GLY A 53 0.63 -4.87 -12.13
CA GLY A 53 0.99 -4.68 -13.52
C GLY A 53 1.99 -3.53 -13.76
N LEU A 54 2.49 -2.90 -12.69
CA LEU A 54 3.37 -1.73 -12.77
C LEU A 54 4.84 -2.11 -12.59
N PRO A 55 5.77 -1.41 -13.25
CA PRO A 55 7.21 -1.65 -13.09
C PRO A 55 7.72 -1.08 -11.76
N PHE A 56 8.80 -1.65 -11.20
CA PHE A 56 9.40 -1.15 -9.96
C PHE A 56 9.81 0.33 -9.98
N SER A 57 10.04 0.90 -11.17
CA SER A 57 10.37 2.32 -11.32
C SER A 57 9.28 3.25 -10.78
N THR A 58 8.01 2.81 -10.72
CA THR A 58 6.90 3.61 -10.15
C THR A 58 6.98 3.74 -8.63
N ILE A 59 7.78 2.91 -7.96
CA ILE A 59 7.91 2.87 -6.51
C ILE A 59 9.36 3.00 -6.04
N ALA A 60 10.30 3.27 -6.95
CA ALA A 60 11.71 3.35 -6.62
C ALA A 60 11.98 4.43 -5.57
N GLU A 61 11.45 5.63 -5.77
CA GLU A 61 11.61 6.76 -4.85
C GLU A 61 11.05 6.49 -3.45
N PRO A 62 9.79 6.06 -3.26
CA PRO A 62 9.27 5.78 -1.92
C PRO A 62 9.94 4.58 -1.25
N ILE A 63 10.37 3.57 -2.01
CA ILE A 63 11.14 2.44 -1.45
C ILE A 63 12.52 2.89 -0.96
N ASP A 64 13.26 3.67 -1.76
CA ASP A 64 14.57 4.18 -1.37
C ASP A 64 14.45 5.09 -0.13
N TRP A 65 13.42 5.93 -0.07
CA TRP A 65 13.13 6.72 1.12
C TRP A 65 12.85 5.84 2.34
N ALA A 66 12.00 4.81 2.21
CA ALA A 66 11.65 3.90 3.30
C ALA A 66 12.86 3.10 3.82
N LEU A 67 13.78 2.71 2.93
CA LEU A 67 15.06 2.09 3.29
C LEU A 67 15.96 3.09 4.03
N ALA A 68 16.06 4.32 3.55
CA ALA A 68 16.86 5.37 4.18
C ALA A 68 16.34 5.76 5.59
N GLN A 69 15.02 5.75 5.81
CA GLN A 69 14.41 5.94 7.13
C GLN A 69 14.55 4.70 8.04
N GLY A 70 15.02 3.57 7.52
CA GLY A 70 15.09 2.31 8.26
C GLY A 70 13.72 1.70 8.56
N TYR A 71 12.68 2.05 7.80
CA TYR A 71 11.35 1.43 7.90
C TYR A 71 11.31 0.06 7.24
N LEU A 72 12.07 -0.10 6.17
CA LEU A 72 12.26 -1.35 5.46
C LEU A 72 13.73 -1.79 5.55
N VAL A 73 13.94 -3.09 5.42
CA VAL A 73 15.22 -3.70 5.10
C VAL A 73 15.07 -4.46 3.79
N ASP A 74 16.07 -4.35 2.93
CA ASP A 74 16.16 -5.09 1.68
C ASP A 74 17.01 -6.36 1.89
N ASN A 75 16.38 -7.53 1.77
CA ASN A 75 17.05 -8.83 1.85
C ASN A 75 17.42 -9.39 0.46
N GLY A 76 17.41 -8.56 -0.59
CA GLY A 76 17.66 -8.93 -1.97
C GLY A 76 16.36 -9.16 -2.74
N GLU A 77 15.69 -10.29 -2.51
CA GLU A 77 14.45 -10.66 -3.24
C GLU A 77 13.16 -10.19 -2.55
N GLU A 78 13.27 -9.72 -1.31
CA GLU A 78 12.14 -9.34 -0.45
C GLU A 78 12.46 -8.06 0.34
N TRP A 79 11.42 -7.28 0.60
CA TRP A 79 11.44 -6.22 1.60
C TRP A 79 10.85 -6.72 2.91
N GLN A 80 11.49 -6.40 4.03
CA GLN A 80 11.00 -6.74 5.36
C GLN A 80 10.80 -5.46 6.17
N ILE A 81 9.64 -5.34 6.82
CA ILE A 81 9.37 -4.22 7.72
C ILE A 81 10.14 -4.40 9.02
N THR A 82 10.81 -3.34 9.46
CA THR A 82 11.56 -3.27 10.71
C THR A 82 10.62 -2.96 11.89
N GLU A 83 11.11 -3.11 13.13
CA GLU A 83 10.36 -2.63 14.30
C GLU A 83 10.08 -1.12 14.25
N HIS A 84 11.01 -0.34 13.69
CA HIS A 84 10.82 1.10 13.48
C HIS A 84 9.71 1.37 12.47
N GLY A 85 9.73 0.69 11.31
CA GLY A 85 8.69 0.78 10.29
C GLY A 85 7.30 0.38 10.80
N LYS A 86 7.21 -0.55 11.75
CA LYS A 86 5.93 -0.92 12.40
C LYS A 86 5.32 0.26 13.16
N LEU A 87 6.15 1.04 13.85
CA LEU A 87 5.70 2.20 14.63
C LEU A 87 5.23 3.35 13.72
N PHE A 88 5.82 3.47 12.53
CA PHE A 88 5.56 4.52 11.54
C PHE A 88 4.89 3.98 10.27
N LEU A 89 4.05 2.95 10.40
CA LEU A 89 3.47 2.27 9.24
C LEU A 89 2.60 3.20 8.38
N ASN A 90 1.91 4.18 8.98
CA ASN A 90 1.10 5.13 8.20
C ASN A 90 1.98 6.09 7.40
N ASP A 91 3.08 6.59 7.99
CA ASP A 91 4.06 7.42 7.30
C ASP A 91 4.74 6.65 6.16
N LEU A 92 5.05 5.37 6.39
CA LEU A 92 5.54 4.46 5.35
C LEU A 92 4.54 4.35 4.19
N LEU A 93 3.26 4.13 4.48
CA LEU A 93 2.24 3.98 3.44
C LEU A 93 1.93 5.30 2.73
N ALA A 94 1.98 6.43 3.43
CA ALA A 94 1.72 7.74 2.85
C ALA A 94 2.71 8.09 1.72
N ALA A 95 3.94 7.59 1.77
CA ALA A 95 4.92 7.77 0.69
C ALA A 95 4.50 7.14 -0.65
N PHE A 96 3.50 6.25 -0.67
CA PHE A 96 2.99 5.60 -1.88
C PHE A 96 1.69 6.22 -2.42
N VAL A 97 1.20 7.30 -1.80
CA VAL A 97 0.07 8.08 -2.31
C VAL A 97 0.62 9.15 -3.24
N ASP A 98 0.01 9.30 -4.41
CA ASP A 98 0.37 10.34 -5.37
C ASP A 98 0.02 11.72 -4.81
N GLU A 99 0.92 12.70 -4.92
CA GLU A 99 0.67 14.06 -4.39
C GLU A 99 -0.32 14.87 -5.27
N ASP A 100 -0.71 14.33 -6.43
CA ASP A 100 -1.58 15.00 -7.41
C ASP A 100 -3.11 14.91 -7.08
N GLU A 101 -3.51 14.44 -5.89
CA GLU A 101 -4.93 14.36 -5.45
C GLU A 101 -5.46 15.62 -4.71
N ASP A 102 -4.87 16.80 -4.93
CA ASP A 102 -5.41 18.09 -4.48
C ASP A 102 -5.95 18.92 -5.68
N ASP A 103 -7.05 18.49 -6.30
CA ASP A 103 -7.87 19.31 -7.24
C ASP A 103 -9.36 19.33 -6.82
#